data_AF-A0AAD8E2Y6-F1
#
_entry.id   AF-A0AAD8E2Y6-F1
#
_cell.length_a   1.000
_cell.length_b   1.000
_cell.length_c   1.000
_cell.angle_alpha   90.00
_cell.angle_beta   90.00
_cell.angle_gamma   90.00
#
_symmetry.space_group_name_H-M   'P 1'
#
loop_
_entity.id
_entity.type
_entity.pdbx_description
1 polymer ?
#
loop_
_entity_poly.entity_id
_entity_poly.type
_entity_poly.pdbx_seq_one_letter_code
_entity_poly.pdbx_strand_id
1 'polypeptide(L)'
;MLRLKEYNQCLEILIQFCGIIIEYEPSLENNVQSLKIVNCITPNSIAIDLHVKLTIVLIHMKTFHMLDRMLKPIKAENPEEAGDLYLDIAEALMTEGKYKDALSLLTPLVETENYSMPAVWLKQAECLNACGETERAAAAYEIVIQQAPQHLEARIILSGLLNELGRGEEALAVLTQDAESEVLDPGLLYEKCMLLKETEERTDEFLAVGQLLLSRHFVRIRNRDELYALSRMRRIEKKKEALKEIRTSRGEPQFDSDLPDFVVGKTAPSIEEEWNLFREMCKVCHQIGRFGLLQRLTFSALGSKLFYENQERVREMEFLCLLSCFYNGDAYFAYNMARDQLVKDMTYPRMWNLFNLVLQRADDVRHNRFLMRLLARHPNHQALTLLHANNCLVAGTYKYALSEYAAAYRNNPTPLSAFLIGVTLFQMACQKFSAKKHALVTQGLAFMWKYKQLRGEDGYHEIHYNIGRAFHQLGLLPAAIYHYKEVLNFTSPLTEQYPHILDLKKEAAFNLYLIYMSTGAQNVARSYVDKYIVV
;
A
#
# COMPACT_ATOMS: atom_id res chain seq x y z
N MET A 1 48.86 -3.61 -14.90
CA MET A 1 48.78 -4.97 -14.32
C MET A 1 48.02 -4.98 -12.99
N LEU A 2 48.44 -4.26 -11.93
CA LEU A 2 47.64 -4.15 -10.69
C LEU A 2 46.21 -3.65 -10.92
N ARG A 3 46.04 -2.55 -11.66
CA ARG A 3 44.71 -2.04 -12.10
C ARG A 3 43.95 -2.99 -13.03
N LEU A 4 44.64 -3.94 -13.67
CA LEU A 4 44.06 -4.94 -14.57
C LEU A 4 43.71 -6.25 -13.83
N LYS A 5 43.95 -6.31 -12.51
CA LYS A 5 43.74 -7.50 -11.67
C LYS A 5 44.59 -8.72 -12.09
N GLU A 6 45.71 -8.49 -12.75
CA GLU A 6 46.66 -9.51 -13.21
C GLU A 6 47.70 -9.81 -12.11
N TYR A 7 47.25 -10.32 -10.96
CA TYR A 7 48.07 -10.42 -9.75
C TYR A 7 49.26 -11.40 -9.89
N ASN A 8 49.10 -12.51 -10.61
CA ASN A 8 50.19 -13.47 -10.86
C ASN A 8 51.35 -12.84 -11.63
N GLN A 9 51.06 -12.08 -12.69
CA GLN A 9 52.08 -11.38 -13.48
C GLN A 9 52.74 -10.26 -12.68
N CYS A 10 51.98 -9.57 -11.82
CA CYS A 10 52.56 -8.59 -10.91
C CYS A 10 53.56 -9.24 -9.95
N LEU A 11 53.24 -10.43 -9.44
CA LEU A 11 54.11 -11.18 -8.56
C LEU A 11 55.41 -11.60 -9.27
N GLU A 12 55.31 -12.11 -10.50
CA GLU A 12 56.48 -12.50 -11.32
C GLU A 12 57.45 -11.33 -11.55
N ILE A 13 56.91 -10.14 -11.86
CA ILE A 13 57.72 -8.92 -12.04
C ILE A 13 58.39 -8.52 -10.72
N LEU A 14 57.65 -8.57 -9.61
CA LEU A 14 58.21 -8.25 -8.30
C LEU A 14 59.34 -9.22 -7.91
N ILE A 15 59.19 -10.52 -8.17
CA ILE A 15 60.25 -11.52 -7.98
C ILE A 15 61.48 -11.18 -8.84
N GLN A 16 61.27 -10.90 -10.13
CA GLN A 16 62.36 -10.68 -11.08
C GLN A 16 63.20 -9.44 -10.76
N PHE A 17 62.56 -8.34 -10.32
CA PHE A 17 63.22 -7.04 -10.22
C PHE A 17 63.45 -6.55 -8.79
N CYS A 18 62.79 -7.13 -7.77
CA CYS A 18 62.89 -6.66 -6.38
C CYS A 18 63.62 -7.64 -5.45
N GLY A 19 64.18 -8.74 -5.98
CA GLY A 19 64.92 -9.73 -5.18
C GLY A 19 64.05 -10.50 -4.18
N ILE A 20 62.75 -10.61 -4.46
CA ILE A 20 61.79 -11.31 -3.61
C ILE A 20 61.89 -12.82 -3.89
N ILE A 21 61.98 -13.62 -2.83
CA ILE A 21 62.02 -15.09 -2.94
C ILE A 21 60.69 -15.64 -2.45
N ILE A 22 60.05 -16.48 -3.26
CA ILE A 22 58.77 -17.12 -2.92
C ILE A 22 58.96 -18.63 -2.90
N GLU A 23 58.52 -19.25 -1.80
CA GLU A 23 58.48 -20.70 -1.65
C GLU A 23 57.08 -21.18 -2.00
N TYR A 24 57.01 -22.09 -2.97
CA TYR A 24 55.76 -22.70 -3.44
C TYR A 24 55.68 -24.14 -2.98
N GLU A 25 54.48 -24.58 -2.61
CA GLU A 25 54.18 -25.98 -2.36
C GLU A 25 53.09 -26.44 -3.33
N PRO A 26 53.25 -27.63 -3.95
CA PRO A 26 52.25 -28.18 -4.85
C PRO A 26 50.97 -28.51 -4.08
N SER A 27 49.87 -27.91 -4.53
CA SER A 27 48.53 -28.10 -4.01
C SER A 27 47.66 -28.76 -5.09
N LEU A 28 46.82 -29.71 -4.68
CA LEU A 28 45.83 -30.36 -5.54
C LEU A 28 44.45 -29.87 -5.12
N GLU A 29 43.98 -28.79 -5.75
CA GLU A 29 42.60 -28.33 -5.64
C GLU A 29 41.85 -28.65 -6.94
N ASN A 30 40.72 -29.36 -6.85
CA ASN A 30 39.86 -29.71 -7.98
C ASN A 30 40.55 -30.44 -9.16
N ASN A 31 41.47 -31.37 -8.89
CA ASN A 31 42.25 -32.11 -9.90
C ASN A 31 43.12 -31.24 -10.83
N VAL A 32 43.36 -29.98 -10.45
CA VAL A 32 44.33 -29.08 -11.12
C VAL A 32 45.49 -28.86 -10.16
N GLN A 33 46.72 -29.10 -10.63
CA GLN A 33 47.94 -28.76 -9.88
C GLN A 33 48.04 -27.23 -9.79
N SER A 34 47.91 -26.69 -8.58
CA SER A 34 48.12 -25.28 -8.28
C SER A 34 49.32 -25.11 -7.36
N LEU A 35 50.11 -24.06 -7.56
CA LEU A 35 51.22 -23.73 -6.68
C LEU A 35 50.69 -22.81 -5.57
N LYS A 36 50.67 -23.30 -4.33
CA LYS A 36 50.31 -22.50 -3.17
C LYS A 36 51.54 -21.79 -2.65
N ILE A 37 51.44 -20.48 -2.45
CA ILE A 37 52.52 -19.70 -1.84
C ILE A 37 52.57 -20.04 -0.34
N VAL A 38 53.68 -20.61 0.11
CA VAL A 38 53.92 -20.96 1.52
C VAL A 38 54.60 -19.82 2.24
N ASN A 39 55.59 -19.20 1.61
CA ASN A 39 56.44 -18.21 2.23
C ASN A 39 56.89 -17.17 1.21
N CYS A 40 57.03 -15.92 1.66
CA CYS A 40 57.56 -14.81 0.89
C CYS A 40 58.66 -14.14 1.72
N ILE A 41 59.87 -14.10 1.16
CA ILE A 41 61.04 -13.49 1.79
C ILE A 41 61.34 -12.20 1.03
N THR A 42 61.17 -11.08 1.72
CA THR A 42 61.47 -9.74 1.22
C THR A 42 62.88 -9.32 1.67
N PRO A 43 63.70 -8.73 0.79
CA PRO A 43 64.99 -8.16 1.18
C PRO A 43 64.81 -6.88 2.00
N ASN A 44 65.66 -6.66 3.00
CA ASN A 44 65.59 -5.51 3.92
C ASN A 44 65.75 -4.13 3.24
N SER A 45 66.22 -4.09 1.99
CA SER A 45 66.44 -2.87 1.21
C SER A 45 65.28 -2.51 0.27
N ILE A 46 64.18 -3.24 0.30
CA ILE A 46 63.04 -2.96 -0.57
C ILE A 46 62.37 -1.63 -0.18
N ALA A 47 62.05 -0.79 -1.16
CA ALA A 47 61.30 0.43 -0.92
C ALA A 47 59.89 0.09 -0.41
N ILE A 48 59.36 0.88 0.53
CA ILE A 48 58.08 0.61 1.18
C ILE A 48 56.92 0.55 0.19
N ASP A 49 56.91 1.38 -0.85
CA ASP A 49 55.94 1.35 -1.95
C ASP A 49 55.89 0.00 -2.68
N LEU A 50 57.05 -0.61 -2.92
CA LEU A 50 57.14 -1.90 -3.60
C LEU A 50 56.69 -3.02 -2.68
N HIS A 51 56.99 -2.90 -1.38
CA HIS A 51 56.49 -3.82 -0.35
C HIS A 51 54.97 -3.75 -0.19
N VAL A 52 54.37 -2.56 -0.25
CA VAL A 52 52.92 -2.34 -0.24
C VAL A 52 52.26 -2.99 -1.46
N LYS A 53 52.81 -2.77 -2.65
CA LYS A 53 52.32 -3.41 -3.89
C LYS A 53 52.39 -4.94 -3.81
N LEU A 54 53.49 -5.48 -3.29
CA LEU A 54 53.60 -6.92 -3.03
C LEU A 54 52.53 -7.40 -2.03
N THR A 55 52.31 -6.66 -0.95
CA THR A 55 51.30 -6.99 0.07
C THR A 55 49.89 -7.03 -0.52
N ILE A 56 49.53 -6.04 -1.35
CA ILE A 56 48.24 -5.99 -2.07
C ILE A 56 48.08 -7.20 -3.02
N VAL A 57 49.13 -7.55 -3.77
CA VAL A 57 49.13 -8.76 -4.63
C VAL A 57 48.85 -10.01 -3.79
N LEU A 58 49.56 -10.17 -2.68
CA LEU A 58 49.41 -11.32 -1.78
C LEU A 58 48.02 -11.40 -1.13
N ILE A 59 47.42 -10.25 -0.79
CA ILE A 59 46.04 -10.16 -0.28
C ILE A 59 45.04 -10.67 -1.33
N HIS A 60 45.11 -10.17 -2.57
CA HIS A 60 44.22 -10.62 -3.65
C HIS A 60 44.47 -12.07 -4.08
N MET A 61 45.68 -12.59 -3.86
CA MET A 61 45.99 -14.01 -4.01
C MET A 61 45.55 -14.86 -2.81
N LYS A 62 44.85 -14.26 -1.84
CA LYS A 62 44.27 -14.91 -0.66
C LYS A 62 45.29 -15.57 0.27
N THR A 63 46.53 -15.07 0.27
CA THR A 63 47.64 -15.61 1.09
C THR A 63 47.69 -14.97 2.48
N PHE A 64 46.60 -15.06 3.22
CA PHE A 64 46.41 -14.34 4.48
C PHE A 64 47.29 -14.84 5.65
N HIS A 65 47.85 -16.05 5.57
CA HIS A 65 48.72 -16.59 6.63
C HIS A 65 50.02 -15.81 6.80
N MET A 66 50.42 -15.01 5.81
CA MET A 66 51.58 -14.13 5.88
C MET A 66 51.22 -12.68 6.21
N LEU A 67 49.94 -12.35 6.36
CA LEU A 67 49.48 -10.97 6.44
C LEU A 67 50.14 -10.21 7.60
N ASP A 68 50.17 -10.80 8.80
CA ASP A 68 50.81 -10.17 9.97
C ASP A 68 52.29 -9.84 9.73
N ARG A 69 53.02 -10.72 9.03
CA ARG A 69 54.42 -10.48 8.67
C ARG A 69 54.54 -9.36 7.63
N MET A 70 53.66 -9.36 6.64
CA MET A 70 53.66 -8.36 5.57
C MET A 70 53.22 -6.98 6.05
N LEU A 71 52.35 -6.90 7.06
CA LEU A 71 51.90 -5.62 7.63
C LEU A 71 52.89 -4.99 8.61
N LYS A 72 53.83 -5.76 9.19
CA LYS A 72 54.81 -5.24 10.17
C LYS A 72 55.62 -4.03 9.67
N PRO A 73 56.21 -4.05 8.46
CA PRO A 73 56.95 -2.90 7.95
C PRO A 73 56.06 -1.66 7.78
N ILE A 74 54.84 -1.81 7.25
CA ILE A 74 53.91 -0.69 7.07
C ILE A 74 53.48 -0.13 8.43
N LYS A 75 53.15 -0.98 9.40
CA LYS A 75 52.75 -0.55 10.75
C LYS A 75 53.86 0.15 11.55
N ALA A 76 55.10 0.08 11.08
CA ALA A 76 56.24 0.80 11.68
C ALA A 76 56.43 2.20 11.10
N GLU A 77 55.83 2.51 9.96
CA GLU A 77 55.86 3.84 9.35
C GLU A 77 54.90 4.79 10.07
N ASN A 78 55.13 6.10 9.95
CA ASN A 78 54.26 7.12 10.53
C ASN A 78 52.96 7.22 9.69
N PRO A 79 51.76 6.97 10.26
CA PRO A 79 50.50 7.07 9.53
C PRO A 79 50.23 8.46 8.92
N GLU A 80 50.82 9.51 9.51
CA GLU A 80 50.72 10.90 9.02
C GLU A 80 51.51 11.11 7.71
N GLU A 81 52.58 10.34 7.50
CA GLU A 81 53.47 10.48 6.33
C GLU A 81 53.17 9.43 5.25
N ALA A 82 52.72 8.24 5.65
CA ALA A 82 52.49 7.08 4.79
C ALA A 82 51.00 6.69 4.68
N GLY A 83 50.08 7.64 4.91
CA GLY A 83 48.66 7.32 5.04
C GLY A 83 48.00 6.78 3.76
N ASP A 84 48.51 7.14 2.59
CA ASP A 84 48.12 6.59 1.30
C ASP A 84 48.45 5.09 1.19
N LEU A 85 49.62 4.68 1.67
CA LEU A 85 50.04 3.27 1.70
C LEU A 85 49.14 2.42 2.62
N TYR A 86 48.73 2.98 3.76
CA TYR A 86 47.79 2.33 4.66
C TYR A 86 46.41 2.16 4.01
N LEU A 87 45.93 3.20 3.30
CA LEU A 87 44.65 3.17 2.60
C LEU A 87 44.62 2.13 1.48
N ASP A 88 45.67 2.07 0.65
CA ASP A 88 45.75 1.10 -0.45
C ASP A 88 45.64 -0.35 0.05
N ILE A 89 46.30 -0.67 1.18
CA ILE A 89 46.24 -2.01 1.79
C ILE A 89 44.87 -2.25 2.44
N ALA A 90 44.32 -1.26 3.14
CA ALA A 90 43.00 -1.38 3.75
C ALA A 90 41.93 -1.64 2.69
N GLU A 91 41.98 -0.95 1.54
CA GLU A 91 41.07 -1.18 0.40
C GLU A 91 41.18 -2.61 -0.16
N ALA A 92 42.40 -3.12 -0.32
CA ALA A 92 42.63 -4.49 -0.77
C ALA A 92 42.04 -5.51 0.24
N LEU A 93 42.24 -5.29 1.53
CA LEU A 93 41.68 -6.13 2.60
C LEU A 93 40.15 -6.09 2.62
N MET A 94 39.54 -4.91 2.47
CA MET A 94 38.09 -4.75 2.36
C MET A 94 37.52 -5.51 1.16
N THR A 95 38.20 -5.43 0.01
CA THR A 95 37.78 -6.13 -1.22
C THR A 95 37.74 -7.65 -1.03
N GLU A 96 38.64 -8.20 -0.21
CA GLU A 96 38.70 -9.64 0.11
C GLU A 96 37.91 -10.01 1.38
N GLY A 97 37.14 -9.08 1.96
CA GLY A 97 36.28 -9.31 3.14
C GLY A 97 37.03 -9.40 4.48
N LYS A 98 38.28 -8.94 4.54
CA LYS A 98 39.13 -8.92 5.75
C LYS A 98 38.96 -7.61 6.54
N TYR A 99 37.73 -7.35 6.98
CA TYR A 99 37.36 -6.08 7.61
C TYR A 99 38.10 -5.81 8.93
N LYS A 100 38.32 -6.82 9.79
CA LYS A 100 39.07 -6.64 11.05
C LYS A 100 40.51 -6.22 10.84
N ASP A 101 41.17 -6.80 9.83
CA ASP A 101 42.56 -6.48 9.50
C ASP A 101 42.64 -5.07 8.89
N ALA A 102 41.68 -4.72 8.03
CA ALA A 102 41.54 -3.37 7.48
C ALA A 102 41.34 -2.31 8.58
N LEU A 103 40.49 -2.58 9.59
CA LEU A 103 40.30 -1.69 10.74
C LEU A 103 41.59 -1.41 11.50
N SER A 104 42.50 -2.40 11.60
CA SER A 104 43.78 -2.22 12.27
C SER A 104 44.70 -1.22 11.55
N LEU A 105 44.46 -0.96 10.27
CA LEU A 105 45.16 0.04 9.46
C LEU A 105 44.38 1.37 9.37
N LEU A 106 43.06 1.33 9.35
CA LEU A 106 42.22 2.53 9.27
C LEU A 106 42.13 3.30 10.60
N THR A 107 42.21 2.61 11.75
CA THR A 107 42.07 3.26 13.06
C THR A 107 43.16 4.30 13.35
N PRO A 108 44.45 4.02 13.10
CA PRO A 108 45.50 5.04 13.25
C PRO A 108 45.32 6.22 12.28
N LEU A 109 44.79 5.97 11.07
CA LEU A 109 44.63 7.03 10.06
C LEU A 109 43.58 8.06 10.44
N VAL A 110 42.47 7.64 11.06
CA VAL A 110 41.43 8.59 11.46
C VAL A 110 41.85 9.49 12.64
N GLU A 111 42.96 9.16 13.32
CA GLU A 111 43.55 9.96 14.40
C GLU A 111 44.60 10.98 13.88
N THR A 112 44.95 10.95 12.59
CA THR A 112 45.92 11.86 11.95
C THR A 112 45.29 13.18 11.50
N GLU A 113 46.09 14.23 11.35
CA GLU A 113 45.60 15.53 10.87
C GLU A 113 45.32 15.51 9.35
N ASN A 114 46.23 14.93 8.55
CA ASN A 114 46.12 14.96 7.09
C ASN A 114 45.20 13.88 6.50
N TYR A 115 45.00 12.75 7.19
CA TYR A 115 44.20 11.62 6.67
C TYR A 115 42.88 11.39 7.40
N SER A 116 42.51 12.19 8.41
CA SER A 116 41.15 12.24 8.97
C SER A 116 40.14 12.91 8.01
N MET A 117 40.02 12.34 6.81
CA MET A 117 39.15 12.78 5.73
C MET A 117 37.86 11.94 5.67
N PRO A 118 36.77 12.44 5.06
CA PRO A 118 35.50 11.72 4.98
C PRO A 118 35.62 10.34 4.34
N ALA A 119 36.49 10.19 3.33
CA ALA A 119 36.70 8.93 2.62
C ALA A 119 37.34 7.85 3.51
N VAL A 120 38.19 8.23 4.46
CA VAL A 120 38.85 7.28 5.39
C VAL A 120 37.86 6.86 6.48
N TRP A 121 37.13 7.84 7.04
CA TRP A 121 36.05 7.58 7.98
C TRP A 121 34.96 6.68 7.38
N LEU A 122 34.61 6.87 6.10
CA LEU A 122 33.63 6.03 5.39
C LEU A 122 34.09 4.57 5.33
N LYS A 123 35.35 4.33 4.91
CA LYS A 123 35.90 2.96 4.86
C LYS A 123 35.97 2.32 6.23
N GLN A 124 36.31 3.09 7.27
CA GLN A 124 36.32 2.59 8.64
C GLN A 124 34.90 2.22 9.09
N ALA A 125 33.91 3.08 8.83
CA ALA A 125 32.52 2.86 9.16
C ALA A 125 31.96 1.60 8.46
N GLU A 126 32.26 1.41 7.18
CA GLU A 126 31.91 0.20 6.42
C GLU A 126 32.52 -1.07 7.05
N CYS A 127 33.79 -1.02 7.44
CA CYS A 127 34.44 -2.16 8.08
C CYS A 127 33.85 -2.45 9.47
N LEU A 128 33.56 -1.42 10.27
CA LEU A 128 32.93 -1.57 11.59
C LEU A 128 31.54 -2.19 11.46
N ASN A 129 30.75 -1.73 10.49
CA ASN A 129 29.43 -2.26 10.17
C ASN A 129 29.53 -3.74 9.77
N ALA A 130 30.43 -4.08 8.85
CA ALA A 130 30.67 -5.48 8.44
C ALA A 130 31.18 -6.38 9.58
N CYS A 131 31.82 -5.81 10.60
CA CYS A 131 32.25 -6.52 11.80
C CYS A 131 31.14 -6.68 12.87
N GLY A 132 29.98 -6.05 12.68
CA GLY A 132 28.88 -6.04 13.65
C GLY A 132 29.06 -5.07 14.82
N GLU A 133 30.02 -4.15 14.75
CA GLU A 133 30.25 -3.12 15.76
C GLU A 133 29.34 -1.89 15.50
N THR A 134 28.03 -2.08 15.63
CA THR A 134 26.98 -1.12 15.20
C THR A 134 27.12 0.27 15.81
N GLU A 135 27.38 0.38 17.11
CA GLU A 135 27.50 1.66 17.82
C GLU A 135 28.71 2.48 17.35
N ARG A 136 29.86 1.82 17.15
CA ARG A 136 31.07 2.46 16.62
C ARG A 136 30.93 2.80 15.14
N ALA A 137 30.25 1.95 14.37
CA ALA A 137 29.94 2.22 12.97
C ALA A 137 29.05 3.47 12.84
N ALA A 138 28.01 3.58 13.66
CA ALA A 138 27.14 4.76 13.68
C ALA A 138 27.92 6.04 13.99
N ALA A 139 28.78 6.03 15.02
CA ALA A 139 29.63 7.18 15.35
C ALA A 139 30.58 7.57 14.20
N ALA A 140 31.17 6.60 13.51
CA ALA A 140 32.01 6.87 12.35
C ALA A 140 31.21 7.46 11.17
N TYR A 141 30.01 6.94 10.89
CA TYR A 141 29.13 7.51 9.85
C TYR A 141 28.60 8.91 10.20
N GLU A 142 28.35 9.21 11.48
CA GLU A 142 27.99 10.56 11.93
C GLU A 142 29.10 11.57 11.56
N ILE A 143 30.37 11.21 11.74
CA ILE A 143 31.52 12.05 11.34
C ILE A 143 31.56 12.22 9.81
N VAL A 144 31.33 11.14 9.04
CA VAL A 144 31.25 11.22 7.58
C VAL A 144 30.19 12.23 7.13
N ILE A 145 29.01 12.20 7.73
CA ILE A 145 27.91 13.10 7.35
C ILE A 145 28.17 14.54 7.80
N GLN A 146 28.82 14.75 8.94
CA GLN A 146 29.23 16.09 9.38
C GLN A 146 30.21 16.74 8.39
N GLN A 147 31.14 15.96 7.84
CA GLN A 147 32.14 16.47 6.90
C GLN A 147 31.65 16.45 5.43
N ALA A 148 30.75 15.54 5.08
CA ALA A 148 30.15 15.40 3.75
C ALA A 148 28.62 15.20 3.83
N PRO A 149 27.84 16.26 4.10
CA PRO A 149 26.38 16.17 4.29
C PRO A 149 25.59 15.64 3.08
N GLN A 150 26.18 15.74 1.88
CA GLN A 150 25.58 15.29 0.63
C GLN A 150 25.81 13.79 0.33
N HIS A 151 26.49 13.06 1.21
CA HIS A 151 26.76 11.63 1.01
C HIS A 151 25.52 10.76 1.32
N LEU A 152 24.62 10.64 0.35
CA LEU A 152 23.31 10.00 0.48
C LEU A 152 23.37 8.55 1.03
N GLU A 153 24.28 7.73 0.50
CA GLU A 153 24.43 6.33 0.92
C GLU A 153 24.85 6.20 2.39
N ALA A 154 25.65 7.14 2.89
CA ALA A 154 26.07 7.16 4.29
C ALA A 154 24.90 7.51 5.21
N ARG A 155 24.02 8.43 4.76
CA ARG A 155 22.79 8.80 5.49
C ARG A 155 21.83 7.62 5.59
N ILE A 156 21.63 6.87 4.51
CA ILE A 156 20.80 5.66 4.50
C ILE A 156 21.35 4.62 5.47
N ILE A 157 22.64 4.28 5.35
CA ILE A 157 23.27 3.27 6.22
C ILE A 157 23.22 3.71 7.70
N LEU A 158 23.56 4.97 8.00
CA LEU A 158 23.48 5.49 9.37
C LEU A 158 22.05 5.40 9.92
N SER A 159 21.03 5.77 9.13
CA SER A 159 19.64 5.70 9.59
C SER A 159 19.21 4.27 9.95
N GLY A 160 19.64 3.27 9.18
CA GLY A 160 19.42 1.86 9.49
C GLY A 160 20.10 1.45 10.79
N LEU A 161 21.38 1.80 10.96
CA LEU A 161 22.15 1.51 12.19
C LEU A 161 21.52 2.19 13.42
N LEU A 162 21.09 3.44 13.30
CA LEU A 162 20.42 4.15 14.40
C LEU A 162 19.08 3.51 14.76
N ASN A 163 18.32 3.03 13.77
CA ASN A 163 17.07 2.31 14.01
C ASN A 163 17.31 0.98 14.75
N GLU A 164 18.34 0.21 14.35
CA GLU A 164 18.74 -1.02 15.04
C GLU A 164 19.16 -0.77 16.50
N LEU A 165 19.75 0.39 16.79
CA LEU A 165 20.12 0.83 18.14
C LEU A 165 18.94 1.40 18.94
N GLY A 166 17.73 1.46 18.37
CA GLY A 166 16.53 2.04 19.01
C GLY A 166 16.51 3.57 19.04
N ARG A 167 17.40 4.24 18.30
CA ARG A 167 17.51 5.71 18.17
C ARG A 167 16.71 6.21 16.96
N GLY A 168 15.42 5.88 16.89
CA GLY A 168 14.56 6.14 15.72
C GLY A 168 14.40 7.62 15.34
N GLU A 169 14.34 8.52 16.33
CA GLU A 169 14.25 9.97 16.08
C GLU A 169 15.48 10.52 15.36
N GLU A 170 16.66 10.02 15.73
CA GLU A 170 17.93 10.43 15.11
C GLU A 170 18.03 9.84 13.70
N ALA A 171 17.57 8.61 13.49
CA ALA A 171 17.46 8.01 12.16
C ALA A 171 16.60 8.87 11.21
N LEU A 172 15.45 9.34 11.69
CA LEU A 172 14.56 10.22 10.91
C LEU A 172 15.17 11.60 10.65
N ALA A 173 15.90 12.16 11.63
CA ALA A 173 16.61 13.41 11.46
C ALA A 173 17.68 13.31 10.36
N VAL A 174 18.46 12.21 10.36
CA VAL A 174 19.49 11.94 9.35
C VAL A 174 18.90 11.85 7.95
N LEU A 175 17.70 11.32 7.77
CA LEU A 175 17.04 11.21 6.46
C LEU A 175 16.28 12.48 6.03
N THR A 176 16.14 13.47 6.91
CA THR A 176 15.36 14.67 6.62
C THR A 176 16.14 15.63 5.72
N GLN A 177 15.47 16.10 4.67
CA GLN A 177 15.98 17.12 3.75
C GLN A 177 15.02 18.30 3.73
N ASP A 178 15.58 19.51 3.66
CA ASP A 178 14.79 20.72 3.51
C ASP A 178 14.47 20.96 2.02
N ALA A 179 13.19 20.86 1.66
CA ALA A 179 12.71 21.01 0.29
C ALA A 179 12.86 22.44 -0.26
N GLU A 180 13.07 23.45 0.59
CA GLU A 180 13.28 24.84 0.15
C GLU A 180 14.75 25.13 -0.18
N SER A 181 15.70 24.45 0.47
CA SER A 181 17.13 24.71 0.31
C SER A 181 17.90 23.59 -0.40
N GLU A 182 17.38 22.36 -0.40
CA GLU A 182 18.06 21.18 -0.95
C GLU A 182 17.32 20.60 -2.16
N VAL A 183 18.11 19.98 -3.05
CA VAL A 183 17.57 19.05 -4.05
C VAL A 183 17.26 17.73 -3.36
N LEU A 184 16.02 17.28 -3.44
CA LEU A 184 15.54 16.11 -2.73
C LEU A 184 16.01 14.80 -3.38
N ASP A 185 16.43 13.83 -2.57
CA ASP A 185 16.74 12.48 -3.03
C ASP A 185 15.54 11.55 -2.82
N PRO A 186 15.03 10.89 -3.89
CA PRO A 186 13.94 9.93 -3.77
C PRO A 186 14.23 8.75 -2.84
N GLY A 187 15.48 8.30 -2.77
CA GLY A 187 15.89 7.18 -1.92
C GLY A 187 15.79 7.53 -0.44
N LEU A 188 16.33 8.69 -0.04
CA LEU A 188 16.21 9.19 1.34
C LEU A 188 14.75 9.34 1.79
N LEU A 189 13.89 9.90 0.94
CA LEU A 189 12.46 10.04 1.24
C LEU A 189 11.76 8.68 1.35
N TYR A 190 12.14 7.71 0.52
CA TYR A 190 11.59 6.35 0.57
C TYR A 190 11.98 5.64 1.87
N GLU A 191 13.26 5.67 2.25
CA GLU A 191 13.72 5.10 3.52
C GLU A 191 13.06 5.79 4.72
N LYS A 192 12.88 7.11 4.65
CA LYS A 192 12.14 7.84 5.69
C LYS A 192 10.68 7.36 5.78
N CYS A 193 10.03 7.09 4.65
CA CYS A 193 8.68 6.50 4.64
C CYS A 193 8.67 5.10 5.28
N MET A 194 9.68 4.28 5.02
CA MET A 194 9.77 2.93 5.58
C MET A 194 9.92 2.94 7.10
N LEU A 195 10.75 3.83 7.65
CA LEU A 195 10.86 4.02 9.10
C LEU A 195 9.57 4.55 9.73
N LEU A 196 8.95 5.56 9.11
CA LEU A 196 7.71 6.16 9.63
C LEU A 196 6.54 5.19 9.61
N LYS A 197 6.50 4.26 8.64
CA LYS A 197 5.46 3.23 8.53
C LYS A 197 5.40 2.32 9.76
N GLU A 198 6.54 2.07 10.41
CA GLU A 198 6.61 1.20 11.59
C GLU A 198 6.04 1.86 12.87
N THR A 199 5.79 3.18 12.83
CA THR A 199 5.36 3.96 13.99
C THR A 199 3.91 4.45 13.83
N GLU A 200 2.96 3.83 14.55
CA GLU A 200 1.52 4.18 14.44
C GLU A 200 1.21 5.65 14.77
N GLU A 201 1.96 6.29 15.66
CA GLU A 201 1.73 7.68 16.06
C GLU A 201 2.12 8.71 14.99
N ARG A 202 2.90 8.31 13.98
CA ARG A 202 3.48 9.19 12.95
C ARG A 202 2.83 9.04 11.57
N THR A 203 1.59 8.57 11.50
CA THR A 203 0.89 8.35 10.22
C THR A 203 0.77 9.62 9.38
N ASP A 204 0.57 10.79 9.99
CA ASP A 204 0.45 12.05 9.24
C ASP A 204 1.78 12.44 8.58
N GLU A 205 2.93 12.23 9.27
CA GLU A 205 4.25 12.48 8.69
C GLU A 205 4.55 11.46 7.57
N PHE A 206 4.24 10.18 7.79
CA PHE A 206 4.37 9.14 6.76
C PHE A 206 3.63 9.52 5.48
N LEU A 207 2.38 9.99 5.60
CA LEU A 207 1.58 10.41 4.46
C LEU A 207 2.15 11.66 3.79
N ALA A 208 2.64 12.64 4.56
CA ALA A 208 3.25 13.85 4.01
C ALA A 208 4.52 13.55 3.21
N VAL A 209 5.44 12.76 3.79
CA VAL A 209 6.70 12.36 3.12
C VAL A 209 6.42 11.50 1.89
N GLY A 210 5.49 10.55 1.98
CA GLY A 210 5.08 9.72 0.83
C GLY A 210 4.43 10.55 -0.28
N GLN A 211 3.63 11.56 0.06
CA GLN A 211 3.06 12.48 -0.93
C GLN A 211 4.15 13.33 -1.61
N LEU A 212 5.14 13.79 -0.85
CA LEU A 212 6.28 14.53 -1.37
C LEU A 212 7.08 13.68 -2.35
N LEU A 213 7.42 12.44 -1.98
CA LEU A 213 8.13 11.50 -2.85
C LEU A 213 7.38 11.25 -4.16
N LEU A 214 6.07 10.93 -4.07
CA LEU A 214 5.25 10.61 -5.23
C LEU A 214 4.94 11.85 -6.08
N SER A 215 5.04 13.07 -5.54
CA SER A 215 4.79 14.31 -6.29
C SER A 215 5.69 14.49 -7.52
N ARG A 216 6.85 13.81 -7.55
CA ARG A 216 7.76 13.76 -8.71
C ARG A 216 7.08 13.28 -9.99
N HIS A 217 6.08 12.39 -9.88
CA HIS A 217 5.37 11.85 -11.03
C HIS A 217 3.85 11.85 -10.90
N PHE A 218 3.29 12.20 -9.73
CA PHE A 218 1.88 12.41 -9.52
C PHE A 218 1.46 13.82 -9.94
N VAL A 219 0.22 13.96 -10.44
CA VAL A 219 -0.31 15.28 -10.81
C VAL A 219 -0.86 15.98 -9.58
N ARG A 220 -0.47 17.23 -9.37
CA ARG A 220 -1.12 18.14 -8.41
C ARG A 220 -2.46 18.60 -8.96
N ILE A 221 -3.53 18.22 -8.28
CA ILE A 221 -4.91 18.59 -8.65
C ILE A 221 -5.24 19.93 -8.00
N ARG A 222 -5.54 20.94 -8.81
CA ARG A 222 -5.83 22.32 -8.36
C ARG A 222 -7.32 22.59 -8.22
N ASN A 223 -8.13 21.92 -9.03
CA ASN A 223 -9.56 22.21 -9.13
C ASN A 223 -10.36 20.97 -9.58
N ARG A 224 -11.68 21.09 -9.50
CA ARG A 224 -12.61 20.01 -9.84
C ARG A 224 -12.61 19.65 -11.34
N ASP A 225 -12.28 20.60 -12.22
CA ASP A 225 -12.24 20.37 -13.66
C ASP A 225 -11.05 19.48 -14.06
N GLU A 226 -9.90 19.68 -13.42
CA GLU A 226 -8.74 18.80 -13.56
C GLU A 226 -9.05 17.37 -13.09
N LEU A 227 -9.72 17.25 -11.94
CA LEU A 227 -10.17 15.96 -11.40
C LEU A 227 -11.14 15.27 -12.38
N TYR A 228 -12.03 16.03 -13.01
CA TYR A 228 -12.93 15.55 -14.06
C TYR A 228 -12.17 15.03 -15.29
N ALA A 229 -11.20 15.81 -15.80
CA ALA A 229 -10.38 15.40 -16.94
C ALA A 229 -9.59 14.10 -16.66
N LEU A 230 -8.99 13.99 -15.48
CA LEU A 230 -8.24 12.81 -15.04
C LEU A 230 -9.10 11.54 -14.97
N SER A 231 -10.35 11.65 -14.51
CA SER A 231 -11.26 10.50 -14.41
C SER A 231 -11.83 10.04 -15.74
N ARG A 232 -12.10 10.96 -16.66
CA ARG A 232 -12.81 10.68 -17.91
C ARG A 232 -11.89 10.15 -19.01
N MET A 233 -10.66 10.64 -19.08
CA MET A 233 -9.74 10.31 -20.15
C MET A 233 -9.00 9.01 -19.84
N ARG A 234 -8.87 8.10 -20.81
CA ARG A 234 -8.19 6.82 -20.60
C ARG A 234 -6.67 6.90 -20.82
N ARG A 235 -6.25 7.66 -21.83
CA ARG A 235 -4.83 7.77 -22.23
C ARG A 235 -4.14 8.88 -21.45
N ILE A 236 -2.92 8.62 -21.00
CA ILE A 236 -2.16 9.55 -20.17
C ILE A 236 -1.77 10.83 -20.91
N GLU A 237 -1.52 10.74 -22.21
CA GLU A 237 -1.18 11.89 -23.07
C GLU A 237 -2.36 12.87 -23.12
N LYS A 238 -3.58 12.33 -23.34
CA LYS A 238 -4.81 13.12 -23.36
C LYS A 238 -5.10 13.77 -22.02
N LYS A 239 -4.83 13.07 -20.91
CA LYS A 239 -4.94 13.67 -19.57
C LYS A 239 -4.03 14.89 -19.44
N LYS A 240 -2.76 14.77 -19.83
CA LYS A 240 -1.80 15.87 -19.77
C LYS A 240 -2.20 17.06 -20.64
N GLU A 241 -2.66 16.81 -21.86
CA GLU A 241 -3.18 17.85 -22.76
C GLU A 241 -4.37 18.59 -22.13
N ALA A 242 -5.36 17.85 -21.61
CA ALA A 242 -6.53 18.43 -21.00
C ALA A 242 -6.22 19.27 -19.75
N LEU A 243 -5.27 18.82 -18.92
CA LEU A 243 -4.81 19.60 -17.78
C LEU A 243 -4.19 20.92 -18.23
N LYS A 244 -3.36 20.91 -19.27
CA LYS A 244 -2.76 22.14 -19.83
C LYS A 244 -3.81 23.10 -20.38
N GLU A 245 -4.82 22.57 -21.10
CA GLU A 245 -5.93 23.37 -21.63
C GLU A 245 -6.75 24.01 -20.50
N ILE A 246 -7.11 23.23 -19.48
CA ILE A 246 -7.85 23.73 -18.31
C ILE A 246 -7.06 24.83 -17.60
N ARG A 247 -5.77 24.60 -17.32
CA ARG A 247 -4.89 25.59 -16.66
C ARG A 247 -4.78 26.88 -17.50
N THR A 248 -4.57 26.75 -18.81
CA THR A 248 -4.48 27.89 -19.74
C THR A 248 -5.79 28.69 -19.76
N SER A 249 -6.95 28.01 -19.80
CA SER A 249 -8.26 28.67 -19.81
C SER A 249 -8.56 29.47 -18.54
N ARG A 250 -7.88 29.12 -17.43
CA ARG A 250 -8.01 29.78 -16.12
C ARG A 250 -6.90 30.80 -15.85
N GLY A 251 -5.96 30.98 -16.78
CA GLY A 251 -4.79 31.84 -16.59
C GLY A 251 -3.77 31.30 -15.58
N GLU A 252 -3.78 29.99 -15.32
CA GLU A 252 -2.86 29.33 -14.39
C GLU A 252 -1.61 28.79 -15.13
N PRO A 253 -0.45 28.68 -14.46
CA PRO A 253 0.75 28.08 -15.05
C PRO A 253 0.50 26.63 -15.52
N GLN A 254 0.95 26.29 -16.72
CA GLN A 254 0.76 24.95 -17.29
C GLN A 254 1.50 23.87 -16.50
N PHE A 255 2.67 24.22 -15.96
CA PHE A 255 3.51 23.36 -15.15
C PHE A 255 3.51 23.84 -13.70
N ASP A 256 3.74 22.92 -12.78
CA ASP A 256 3.88 23.21 -11.36
C ASP A 256 5.35 23.59 -11.12
N SER A 257 5.67 24.90 -11.17
CA SER A 257 7.03 25.43 -11.05
C SER A 257 7.51 25.59 -9.60
N ASP A 258 6.62 25.36 -8.64
CA ASP A 258 6.84 25.43 -7.20
C ASP A 258 7.08 24.06 -6.57
N LEU A 259 7.21 23.00 -7.40
CA LEU A 259 7.58 21.68 -6.91
C LEU A 259 9.09 21.63 -6.61
N PRO A 260 9.49 20.92 -5.54
CA PRO A 260 10.91 20.72 -5.24
C PRO A 260 11.64 20.01 -6.37
N ASP A 261 12.91 20.35 -6.54
CA ASP A 261 13.79 19.64 -7.47
C ASP A 261 14.21 18.28 -6.88
N PHE A 262 14.32 17.27 -7.74
CA PHE A 262 14.72 15.92 -7.33
C PHE A 262 16.00 15.50 -8.05
N VAL A 263 16.89 14.82 -7.33
CA VAL A 263 18.09 14.21 -7.91
C VAL A 263 17.69 13.04 -8.82
N VAL A 264 18.29 12.98 -10.01
CA VAL A 264 18.19 11.82 -10.90
C VAL A 264 19.30 10.84 -10.50
N GLY A 265 19.00 9.97 -9.54
CA GLY A 265 19.99 9.11 -8.88
C GLY A 265 19.76 7.61 -9.05
N LYS A 266 20.83 6.83 -8.81
CA LYS A 266 20.77 5.35 -8.72
C LYS A 266 20.03 4.86 -7.47
N THR A 267 19.91 5.70 -6.45
CA THR A 267 19.29 5.44 -5.14
C THR A 267 17.76 5.57 -5.18
N ALA A 268 17.17 5.96 -6.31
CA ALA A 268 15.73 6.10 -6.40
C ALA A 268 15.03 4.73 -6.26
N PRO A 269 13.90 4.67 -5.54
CA PRO A 269 13.13 3.44 -5.40
C PRO A 269 12.64 2.97 -6.76
N SER A 270 12.53 1.65 -6.90
CA SER A 270 11.95 1.01 -8.06
C SER A 270 10.45 1.34 -8.20
N ILE A 271 9.91 1.19 -9.40
CA ILE A 271 8.48 1.42 -9.66
C ILE A 271 7.61 0.48 -8.81
N GLU A 272 8.09 -0.72 -8.48
CA GLU A 272 7.38 -1.66 -7.62
C GLU A 272 7.37 -1.21 -6.16
N GLU A 273 8.49 -0.69 -5.65
CA GLU A 273 8.57 -0.10 -4.31
C GLU A 273 7.65 1.11 -4.16
N GLU A 274 7.65 2.03 -5.13
CA GLU A 274 6.74 3.18 -5.13
C GLU A 274 5.26 2.77 -5.26
N TRP A 275 4.98 1.72 -6.03
CA TRP A 275 3.63 1.15 -6.13
C TRP A 275 3.17 0.57 -4.79
N ASN A 276 4.05 -0.17 -4.11
CA ASN A 276 3.79 -0.72 -2.78
C ASN A 276 3.55 0.40 -1.77
N LEU A 277 4.41 1.43 -1.75
CA LEU A 277 4.23 2.60 -0.90
C LEU A 277 2.87 3.26 -1.15
N PHE A 278 2.49 3.51 -2.41
CA PHE A 278 1.20 4.09 -2.75
C PHE A 278 0.02 3.25 -2.22
N ARG A 279 0.08 1.91 -2.35
CA ARG A 279 -0.97 1.03 -1.81
C ARG A 279 -1.05 1.09 -0.30
N GLU A 280 0.09 1.11 0.38
CA GLU A 280 0.15 1.23 1.85
C GLU A 280 -0.40 2.59 2.31
N MET A 281 -0.02 3.70 1.65
CA MET A 281 -0.59 5.02 1.93
C MET A 281 -2.12 5.03 1.76
N CYS A 282 -2.66 4.36 0.74
CA CYS A 282 -4.10 4.24 0.55
C CYS A 282 -4.78 3.47 1.69
N LYS A 283 -4.16 2.38 2.16
CA LYS A 283 -4.66 1.59 3.30
C LYS A 283 -4.65 2.41 4.59
N VAL A 284 -3.54 3.10 4.88
CA VAL A 284 -3.41 3.96 6.06
C VAL A 284 -4.48 5.05 6.04
N CYS A 285 -4.64 5.77 4.91
CA CYS A 285 -5.68 6.80 4.78
C CYS A 285 -7.10 6.25 5.06
N HIS A 286 -7.37 5.01 4.65
CA HIS A 286 -8.66 4.36 4.92
C HIS A 286 -8.84 4.02 6.40
N GLN A 287 -7.81 3.44 7.04
CA GLN A 287 -7.83 3.05 8.46
C GLN A 287 -8.04 4.26 9.39
N ILE A 288 -7.34 5.37 9.12
CA ILE A 288 -7.46 6.60 9.92
C ILE A 288 -8.68 7.47 9.53
N GLY A 289 -9.47 7.06 8.53
CA GLY A 289 -10.67 7.78 8.08
C GLY A 289 -10.42 9.09 7.31
N ARG A 290 -9.21 9.32 6.77
CA ARG A 290 -8.85 10.51 5.98
C ARG A 290 -9.28 10.34 4.51
N PHE A 291 -10.58 10.17 4.26
CA PHE A 291 -11.10 9.84 2.93
C PHE A 291 -10.88 10.93 1.87
N GLY A 292 -10.86 12.22 2.26
CA GLY A 292 -10.55 13.31 1.33
C GLY A 292 -9.10 13.25 0.82
N LEU A 293 -8.16 12.89 1.70
CA LEU A 293 -6.76 12.70 1.33
C LEU A 293 -6.61 11.46 0.43
N LEU A 294 -7.28 10.35 0.78
CA LEU A 294 -7.32 9.14 -0.04
C LEU A 294 -7.80 9.43 -1.47
N GLN A 295 -8.88 10.21 -1.62
CA GLN A 295 -9.40 10.59 -2.94
C GLN A 295 -8.40 11.46 -3.70
N ARG A 296 -7.81 12.47 -3.05
CA ARG A 296 -6.79 13.30 -3.71
C ARG A 296 -5.59 12.48 -4.16
N LEU A 297 -5.05 11.61 -3.30
CA LEU A 297 -3.89 10.77 -3.56
C LEU A 297 -4.14 9.82 -4.76
N THR A 298 -5.26 9.10 -4.74
CA THR A 298 -5.61 8.14 -5.81
C THR A 298 -5.86 8.83 -7.15
N PHE A 299 -6.51 10.00 -7.17
CA PHE A 299 -6.69 10.76 -8.40
C PHE A 299 -5.39 11.39 -8.91
N SER A 300 -4.51 11.85 -8.02
CA SER A 300 -3.19 12.35 -8.40
C SER A 300 -2.35 11.25 -9.08
N ALA A 301 -2.49 10.00 -8.62
CA ALA A 301 -1.84 8.84 -9.23
C ALA A 301 -2.28 8.59 -10.69
N LEU A 302 -3.52 8.97 -11.07
CA LEU A 302 -4.03 8.84 -12.45
C LEU A 302 -3.23 9.66 -13.47
N GLY A 303 -2.37 10.57 -13.02
CA GLY A 303 -1.44 11.36 -13.84
C GLY A 303 -0.02 10.78 -13.94
N SER A 304 0.27 9.66 -13.27
CA SER A 304 1.59 9.02 -13.25
C SER A 304 1.87 8.26 -14.54
N LYS A 305 2.87 8.68 -15.33
CA LYS A 305 3.29 7.90 -16.51
C LYS A 305 3.87 6.53 -16.10
N LEU A 306 4.61 6.47 -15.00
CA LEU A 306 5.28 5.27 -14.50
C LEU A 306 4.29 4.14 -14.18
N PHE A 307 3.16 4.47 -13.55
CA PHE A 307 2.15 3.47 -13.19
C PHE A 307 1.34 2.99 -14.39
N TYR A 308 1.30 3.76 -15.48
CA TYR A 308 0.61 3.39 -16.72
C TYR A 308 1.35 2.37 -17.58
N GLU A 309 2.60 2.05 -17.26
CA GLU A 309 3.37 1.02 -17.96
C GLU A 309 2.83 -0.39 -17.71
N ASN A 310 2.15 -0.62 -16.58
CA ASN A 310 1.51 -1.89 -16.24
C ASN A 310 -0.02 -1.75 -16.21
N GLN A 311 -0.70 -2.49 -17.10
CA GLN A 311 -2.15 -2.46 -17.24
C GLN A 311 -2.91 -2.95 -16.01
N GLU A 312 -2.34 -3.84 -15.19
CA GLU A 312 -2.94 -4.32 -13.95
C GLU A 312 -2.96 -3.21 -12.89
N ARG A 313 -1.85 -2.49 -12.73
CA ARG A 313 -1.75 -1.32 -11.84
C ARG A 313 -2.75 -0.24 -12.22
N VAL A 314 -2.96 -0.01 -13.53
CA VAL A 314 -4.00 0.93 -14.00
C VAL A 314 -5.40 0.50 -13.55
N ARG A 315 -5.74 -0.79 -13.64
CA ARG A 315 -7.05 -1.30 -13.20
C ARG A 315 -7.21 -1.18 -11.69
N GLU A 316 -6.18 -1.53 -10.92
CA GLU A 316 -6.18 -1.41 -9.46
C GLU A 316 -6.30 0.05 -9.03
N MET A 317 -5.58 0.97 -9.67
CA MET A 317 -5.68 2.41 -9.43
C MET A 317 -7.06 2.98 -9.74
N GLU A 318 -7.66 2.60 -10.89
CA GLU A 318 -9.06 2.97 -11.21
C GLU A 318 -10.03 2.47 -10.13
N PHE A 319 -9.80 1.27 -9.59
CA PHE A 319 -10.62 0.72 -8.52
C PHE A 319 -10.42 1.44 -7.18
N LEU A 320 -9.18 1.78 -6.82
CA LEU A 320 -8.86 2.58 -5.62
C LEU A 320 -9.49 3.98 -5.70
N CYS A 321 -9.50 4.61 -6.88
CA CYS A 321 -10.20 5.88 -7.11
C CYS A 321 -11.72 5.73 -6.85
N LEU A 322 -12.34 4.67 -7.36
CA LEU A 322 -13.76 4.40 -7.10
C LEU A 322 -14.05 4.21 -5.60
N LEU A 323 -13.24 3.41 -4.91
CA LEU A 323 -13.37 3.21 -3.47
C LEU A 323 -13.19 4.52 -2.69
N SER A 324 -12.19 5.32 -3.05
CA SER A 324 -11.94 6.61 -2.41
C SER A 324 -13.14 7.56 -2.53
N CYS A 325 -13.78 7.63 -3.70
CA CYS A 325 -14.99 8.41 -3.91
C CYS A 325 -16.15 7.87 -3.07
N PHE A 326 -16.32 6.54 -3.04
CA PHE A 326 -17.38 5.91 -2.27
C PHE A 326 -17.25 6.23 -0.79
N TYR A 327 -16.06 6.09 -0.19
CA TYR A 327 -15.83 6.38 1.23
C TYR A 327 -15.89 7.87 1.55
N ASN A 328 -15.40 8.75 0.67
CA ASN A 328 -15.48 10.19 0.85
C ASN A 328 -16.90 10.76 0.64
N GLY A 329 -17.85 9.95 0.18
CA GLY A 329 -19.22 10.40 -0.10
C GLY A 329 -19.36 11.19 -1.40
N ASP A 330 -18.39 11.08 -2.32
CA ASP A 330 -18.46 11.73 -3.64
C ASP A 330 -19.30 10.88 -4.62
N ALA A 331 -20.61 11.05 -4.51
CA ALA A 331 -21.59 10.33 -5.32
C ALA A 331 -21.40 10.50 -6.83
N TYR A 332 -20.98 11.69 -7.27
CA TYR A 332 -20.86 12.00 -8.70
C TYR A 332 -19.75 11.18 -9.37
N PHE A 333 -18.55 11.20 -8.80
CA PHE A 333 -17.42 10.47 -9.38
C PHE A 333 -17.56 8.97 -9.13
N ALA A 334 -18.00 8.54 -7.94
CA ALA A 334 -18.27 7.13 -7.67
C ALA A 334 -19.24 6.53 -8.70
N TYR A 335 -20.37 7.19 -8.98
CA TYR A 335 -21.34 6.72 -9.96
C TYR A 335 -20.74 6.61 -11.37
N ASN A 336 -20.06 7.66 -11.86
CA ASN A 336 -19.51 7.65 -13.20
C ASN A 336 -18.43 6.58 -13.38
N MET A 337 -17.54 6.41 -12.39
CA MET A 337 -16.49 5.39 -12.44
C MET A 337 -17.07 3.97 -12.36
N ALA A 338 -18.02 3.73 -11.43
CA ALA A 338 -18.67 2.43 -11.32
C ALA A 338 -19.45 2.07 -12.60
N ARG A 339 -20.16 3.05 -13.19
CA ARG A 339 -20.85 2.88 -14.48
C ARG A 339 -19.88 2.52 -15.60
N ASP A 340 -18.76 3.24 -15.70
CA ASP A 340 -17.80 3.03 -16.77
C ASP A 340 -17.10 1.67 -16.65
N GLN A 341 -16.84 1.19 -15.43
CA GLN A 341 -16.33 -0.18 -15.21
C GLN A 341 -17.39 -1.25 -15.51
N LEU A 342 -18.64 -1.04 -15.09
CA LEU A 342 -19.76 -1.95 -15.35
C LEU A 342 -20.01 -2.17 -16.85
N VAL A 343 -19.91 -1.12 -17.65
CA VAL A 343 -20.12 -1.21 -19.11
C VAL A 343 -18.94 -1.90 -19.81
N LYS A 344 -17.74 -1.94 -19.20
CA LYS A 344 -16.60 -2.73 -19.73
C LYS A 344 -16.87 -4.23 -19.63
N ASP A 345 -17.44 -4.68 -18.51
CA ASP A 345 -17.78 -6.08 -18.29
C ASP A 345 -19.01 -6.24 -17.38
N MET A 346 -20.09 -6.74 -17.97
CA MET A 346 -21.38 -6.94 -17.29
C MET A 346 -21.54 -8.34 -16.69
N THR A 347 -20.57 -9.23 -16.86
CA THR A 347 -20.70 -10.66 -16.48
C THR A 347 -20.51 -10.89 -14.97
N TYR A 348 -19.69 -10.07 -14.30
CA TYR A 348 -19.33 -10.28 -12.91
C TYR A 348 -20.39 -9.78 -11.93
N PRO A 349 -20.99 -10.64 -11.08
CA PRO A 349 -21.98 -10.22 -10.09
C PRO A 349 -21.45 -9.21 -9.07
N ARG A 350 -20.15 -9.29 -8.72
CA ARG A 350 -19.52 -8.36 -7.78
C ARG A 350 -19.56 -6.91 -8.26
N MET A 351 -19.46 -6.67 -9.57
CA MET A 351 -19.55 -5.33 -10.16
C MET A 351 -20.95 -4.76 -10.03
N TRP A 352 -21.99 -5.58 -10.22
CA TRP A 352 -23.37 -5.18 -10.00
C TRP A 352 -23.66 -4.86 -8.53
N ASN A 353 -23.13 -5.65 -7.60
CA ASN A 353 -23.25 -5.39 -6.17
C ASN A 353 -22.57 -4.07 -5.78
N LEU A 354 -21.35 -3.82 -6.26
CA LEU A 354 -20.65 -2.56 -6.05
C LEU A 354 -21.41 -1.38 -6.67
N PHE A 355 -21.89 -1.53 -7.90
CA PHE A 355 -22.71 -0.51 -8.55
C PHE A 355 -23.97 -0.19 -7.73
N ASN A 356 -24.65 -1.21 -7.19
CA ASN A 356 -25.81 -1.03 -6.31
C ASN A 356 -25.46 -0.29 -5.02
N LEU A 357 -24.32 -0.59 -4.38
CA LEU A 357 -23.84 0.16 -3.21
C LEU A 357 -23.59 1.64 -3.53
N VAL A 358 -23.01 1.93 -4.70
CA VAL A 358 -22.81 3.30 -5.16
C VAL A 358 -24.14 4.01 -5.43
N LEU A 359 -25.11 3.32 -6.03
CA LEU A 359 -26.46 3.87 -6.27
C LEU A 359 -27.19 4.24 -4.98
N GLN A 360 -27.00 3.48 -3.90
CA GLN A 360 -27.60 3.81 -2.60
C GLN A 360 -27.10 5.12 -2.01
N ARG A 361 -25.90 5.58 -2.42
CA ARG A 361 -25.33 6.88 -2.03
C ARG A 361 -25.50 7.96 -3.09
N ALA A 362 -26.15 7.66 -4.22
CA ALA A 362 -26.28 8.61 -5.31
C ALA A 362 -27.37 9.64 -5.03
N ASP A 363 -27.01 10.92 -5.08
CA ASP A 363 -27.95 12.04 -4.87
C ASP A 363 -28.88 12.32 -6.06
N ASP A 364 -28.64 11.67 -7.21
CA ASP A 364 -29.35 11.96 -8.45
C ASP A 364 -29.99 10.73 -9.11
N VAL A 365 -31.02 11.00 -9.92
CA VAL A 365 -31.82 9.98 -10.62
C VAL A 365 -31.33 9.65 -12.04
N ARG A 366 -30.13 10.12 -12.45
CA ARG A 366 -29.61 9.91 -13.82
C ARG A 366 -29.38 8.43 -14.11
N HIS A 367 -29.09 7.65 -13.07
CA HIS A 367 -28.95 6.21 -13.15
C HIS A 367 -30.20 5.51 -13.72
N ASN A 368 -31.41 6.04 -13.52
CA ASN A 368 -32.64 5.48 -14.07
C ASN A 368 -32.64 5.46 -15.60
N ARG A 369 -32.31 6.60 -16.22
CA ARG A 369 -32.24 6.71 -17.69
C ARG A 369 -31.16 5.81 -18.26
N PHE A 370 -30.03 5.69 -17.56
CA PHE A 370 -28.96 4.78 -17.95
C PHE A 370 -29.42 3.32 -17.92
N LEU A 371 -29.99 2.87 -16.80
CA LEU A 371 -30.47 1.50 -16.63
C LEU A 371 -31.56 1.13 -17.64
N MET A 372 -32.52 2.02 -17.90
CA MET A 372 -33.56 1.78 -18.91
C MET A 372 -32.98 1.61 -20.33
N ARG A 373 -32.05 2.49 -20.73
CA ARG A 373 -31.39 2.37 -22.04
C ARG A 373 -30.56 1.10 -22.16
N LEU A 374 -29.91 0.69 -21.08
CA LEU A 374 -29.09 -0.53 -21.06
C LEU A 374 -29.96 -1.78 -21.06
N LEU A 375 -31.07 -1.80 -20.32
CA LEU A 375 -32.05 -2.89 -20.32
C LEU A 375 -32.68 -3.08 -21.72
N ALA A 376 -32.97 -2.00 -22.44
CA ALA A 376 -33.47 -2.09 -23.83
C ALA A 376 -32.49 -2.80 -24.78
N ARG A 377 -31.18 -2.77 -24.48
CA ARG A 377 -30.14 -3.48 -25.24
C ARG A 377 -29.90 -4.90 -24.71
N HIS A 378 -30.18 -5.13 -23.43
CA HIS A 378 -29.94 -6.41 -22.73
C HIS A 378 -31.19 -6.84 -21.94
N PRO A 379 -32.31 -7.17 -22.60
CA PRO A 379 -33.61 -7.34 -21.96
C PRO A 379 -33.69 -8.50 -20.96
N ASN A 380 -32.81 -9.50 -21.09
CA ASN A 380 -32.82 -10.71 -20.26
C ASN A 380 -31.77 -10.69 -19.13
N HIS A 381 -31.10 -9.55 -18.90
CA HIS A 381 -30.04 -9.48 -17.90
C HIS A 381 -30.59 -9.32 -16.48
N GLN A 382 -30.50 -10.38 -15.68
CA GLN A 382 -31.15 -10.48 -14.35
C GLN A 382 -30.88 -9.28 -13.42
N ALA A 383 -29.62 -8.86 -13.27
CA ALA A 383 -29.28 -7.74 -12.38
C ALA A 383 -29.85 -6.39 -12.86
N LEU A 384 -29.97 -6.20 -14.18
CA LEU A 384 -30.53 -4.98 -14.76
C LEU A 384 -32.03 -4.91 -14.54
N THR A 385 -32.73 -6.02 -14.80
CA THR A 385 -34.16 -6.15 -14.53
C THR A 385 -34.45 -5.87 -13.06
N LEU A 386 -33.66 -6.44 -12.14
CA LEU A 386 -33.83 -6.25 -10.71
C LEU A 386 -33.59 -4.80 -10.28
N LEU A 387 -32.50 -4.17 -10.72
CA LEU A 387 -32.20 -2.77 -10.40
C LEU A 387 -33.23 -1.82 -10.99
N HIS A 388 -33.68 -2.06 -12.22
CA HIS A 388 -34.73 -1.25 -12.83
C HIS A 388 -36.05 -1.37 -12.06
N ALA A 389 -36.43 -2.59 -11.67
CA ALA A 389 -37.62 -2.84 -10.87
C ALA A 389 -37.53 -2.18 -9.48
N ASN A 390 -36.35 -2.22 -8.83
CA ASN A 390 -36.09 -1.50 -7.58
C ASN A 390 -36.30 0.01 -7.74
N ASN A 391 -35.85 0.58 -8.85
CA ASN A 391 -36.04 2.01 -9.09
C ASN A 391 -37.52 2.36 -9.32
N CYS A 392 -38.28 1.50 -10.00
CA CYS A 392 -39.73 1.66 -10.12
C CYS A 392 -40.43 1.55 -8.76
N LEU A 393 -39.98 0.63 -7.89
CA LEU A 393 -40.51 0.49 -6.53
C LEU A 393 -40.27 1.76 -5.71
N VAL A 394 -39.04 2.29 -5.71
CA VAL A 394 -38.69 3.52 -4.99
C VAL A 394 -39.41 4.75 -5.57
N ALA A 395 -39.59 4.81 -6.89
CA ALA A 395 -40.33 5.89 -7.56
C ALA A 395 -41.86 5.82 -7.35
N GLY A 396 -42.38 4.80 -6.66
CA GLY A 396 -43.82 4.62 -6.41
C GLY A 396 -44.60 4.08 -7.61
N THR A 397 -43.94 3.66 -8.69
CA THR A 397 -44.55 3.09 -9.90
C THR A 397 -44.75 1.58 -9.76
N TYR A 398 -45.43 1.17 -8.67
CA TYR A 398 -45.49 -0.22 -8.20
C TYR A 398 -45.98 -1.26 -9.21
N LYS A 399 -46.89 -0.89 -10.12
CA LYS A 399 -47.38 -1.81 -11.16
C LYS A 399 -46.27 -2.25 -12.11
N TYR A 400 -45.38 -1.32 -12.48
CA TYR A 400 -44.23 -1.62 -13.33
C TYR A 400 -43.21 -2.46 -12.58
N ALA A 401 -42.90 -2.08 -11.32
CA ALA A 401 -42.02 -2.88 -10.47
C ALA A 401 -42.52 -4.33 -10.32
N LEU A 402 -43.81 -4.51 -10.03
CA LEU A 402 -44.43 -5.82 -9.90
C LEU A 402 -44.34 -6.64 -11.20
N SER A 403 -44.57 -6.01 -12.36
CA SER A 403 -44.46 -6.69 -13.66
C SER A 403 -43.04 -7.23 -13.89
N GLU A 404 -42.03 -6.39 -13.67
CA GLU A 404 -40.62 -6.76 -13.86
C GLU A 404 -40.17 -7.83 -12.86
N TYR A 405 -40.48 -7.66 -11.56
CA TYR A 405 -40.16 -8.68 -10.56
C TYR A 405 -40.86 -10.01 -10.84
N ALA A 406 -42.13 -9.98 -11.26
CA ALA A 406 -42.86 -11.19 -11.60
C ALA A 406 -42.28 -11.90 -12.83
N ALA A 407 -41.87 -11.15 -13.85
CA ALA A 407 -41.19 -11.70 -15.02
C ALA A 407 -39.85 -12.34 -14.62
N ALA A 408 -39.03 -11.64 -13.83
CA ALA A 408 -37.76 -12.17 -13.32
C ALA A 408 -37.96 -13.43 -12.46
N TYR A 409 -38.96 -13.42 -11.57
CA TYR A 409 -39.29 -14.55 -10.71
C TYR A 409 -39.76 -15.78 -11.50
N ARG A 410 -40.54 -15.61 -12.58
CA ARG A 410 -40.97 -16.73 -13.43
C ARG A 410 -39.80 -17.43 -14.10
N ASN A 411 -38.78 -16.67 -14.51
CA ASN A 411 -37.61 -17.20 -15.20
C ASN A 411 -36.61 -17.85 -14.22
N ASN A 412 -36.32 -17.17 -13.10
CA ASN A 412 -35.40 -17.66 -12.08
C ASN A 412 -35.93 -17.28 -10.67
N PRO A 413 -36.71 -18.16 -10.03
CA PRO A 413 -37.21 -17.93 -8.68
C PRO A 413 -36.07 -17.81 -7.67
N THR A 414 -35.97 -16.67 -6.97
CA THR A 414 -35.01 -16.47 -5.89
C THR A 414 -35.74 -16.01 -4.62
N PRO A 415 -35.16 -16.21 -3.43
CA PRO A 415 -35.75 -15.68 -2.19
C PRO A 415 -35.98 -14.17 -2.28
N LEU A 416 -34.99 -13.43 -2.78
CA LEU A 416 -35.07 -11.96 -2.92
C LEU A 416 -36.18 -11.53 -3.88
N SER A 417 -36.33 -12.20 -5.03
CA SER A 417 -37.41 -11.85 -5.97
C SER A 417 -38.80 -12.17 -5.42
N ALA A 418 -38.98 -13.26 -4.66
CA ALA A 418 -40.23 -13.52 -3.94
C ALA A 418 -40.53 -12.44 -2.90
N PHE A 419 -39.52 -12.05 -2.12
CA PHE A 419 -39.63 -11.02 -1.09
C PHE A 419 -40.03 -9.67 -1.70
N LEU A 420 -39.36 -9.23 -2.77
CA LEU A 420 -39.63 -7.95 -3.43
C LEU A 420 -41.03 -7.89 -4.06
N ILE A 421 -41.54 -9.01 -4.60
CA ILE A 421 -42.94 -9.11 -5.05
C ILE A 421 -43.89 -8.90 -3.86
N GLY A 422 -43.65 -9.58 -2.73
CA GLY A 422 -44.44 -9.44 -1.52
C GLY A 422 -44.48 -8.00 -1.00
N VAL A 423 -43.30 -7.37 -0.88
CA VAL A 423 -43.15 -5.97 -0.49
C VAL A 423 -43.92 -5.04 -1.43
N THR A 424 -43.77 -5.22 -2.74
CA THR A 424 -44.46 -4.38 -3.74
C THR A 424 -45.99 -4.47 -3.61
N LEU A 425 -46.52 -5.67 -3.40
CA LEU A 425 -47.96 -5.89 -3.19
C LEU A 425 -48.47 -5.24 -1.90
N PHE A 426 -47.70 -5.29 -0.81
CA PHE A 426 -48.04 -4.59 0.42
C PHE A 426 -48.02 -3.07 0.25
N GLN A 427 -47.04 -2.51 -0.48
CA GLN A 427 -47.01 -1.08 -0.79
C GLN A 427 -48.24 -0.67 -1.62
N MET A 428 -48.63 -1.46 -2.61
CA MET A 428 -49.86 -1.24 -3.39
C MET A 428 -51.13 -1.32 -2.52
N ALA A 429 -51.19 -2.21 -1.53
CA ALA A 429 -52.31 -2.32 -0.61
C ALA A 429 -52.41 -1.11 0.34
N CYS A 430 -51.26 -0.56 0.75
CA CYS A 430 -51.15 0.60 1.63
C CYS A 430 -51.43 1.94 0.93
N GLN A 431 -51.50 1.98 -0.41
CA GLN A 431 -51.88 3.19 -1.13
C GLN A 431 -53.30 3.65 -0.73
N LYS A 432 -53.48 4.98 -0.66
CA LYS A 432 -54.76 5.62 -0.31
C LYS A 432 -55.91 5.06 -1.16
N PHE A 433 -55.72 5.03 -2.48
CA PHE A 433 -56.70 4.59 -3.47
C PHE A 433 -56.24 3.31 -4.17
N SER A 434 -56.55 2.16 -3.59
CA SER A 434 -56.25 0.86 -4.18
C SER A 434 -57.51 0.00 -4.16
N ALA A 435 -57.89 -0.53 -5.32
CA ALA A 435 -59.01 -1.46 -5.44
C ALA A 435 -58.58 -2.85 -4.96
N LYS A 436 -59.47 -3.56 -4.25
CA LYS A 436 -59.22 -4.94 -3.77
C LYS A 436 -58.00 -5.08 -2.83
N LYS A 437 -57.85 -4.17 -1.86
CA LYS A 437 -56.73 -4.17 -0.89
C LYS A 437 -56.51 -5.53 -0.22
N HIS A 438 -57.58 -6.19 0.24
CA HIS A 438 -57.47 -7.51 0.86
C HIS A 438 -56.87 -8.58 -0.08
N ALA A 439 -57.22 -8.55 -1.37
CA ALA A 439 -56.65 -9.48 -2.34
C ALA A 439 -55.14 -9.25 -2.54
N LEU A 440 -54.70 -7.99 -2.57
CA LEU A 440 -53.28 -7.64 -2.64
C LEU A 440 -52.52 -8.12 -1.40
N VAL A 441 -53.10 -7.95 -0.20
CA VAL A 441 -52.52 -8.46 1.04
C VAL A 441 -52.37 -9.98 1.01
N THR A 442 -53.43 -10.72 0.62
CA THR A 442 -53.37 -12.19 0.53
C THR A 442 -52.30 -12.66 -0.47
N GLN A 443 -52.19 -12.01 -1.63
CA GLN A 443 -51.14 -12.32 -2.60
C GLN A 443 -49.74 -11.99 -2.07
N GLY A 444 -49.59 -10.84 -1.39
CA GLY A 444 -48.33 -10.44 -0.77
C GLY A 444 -47.87 -11.46 0.27
N LEU A 445 -48.78 -11.92 1.14
CA LEU A 445 -48.51 -12.98 2.11
C LEU A 445 -48.13 -14.29 1.40
N ALA A 446 -48.84 -14.71 0.35
CA ALA A 446 -48.47 -15.91 -0.39
C ALA A 446 -47.01 -15.87 -0.90
N PHE A 447 -46.54 -14.71 -1.38
CA PHE A 447 -45.14 -14.52 -1.77
C PHE A 447 -44.16 -14.46 -0.59
N MET A 448 -44.55 -13.91 0.56
CA MET A 448 -43.72 -13.97 1.77
C MET A 448 -43.49 -15.42 2.25
N TRP A 449 -44.45 -16.32 2.05
CA TRP A 449 -44.30 -17.74 2.41
C TRP A 449 -43.43 -18.48 1.41
N LYS A 450 -43.53 -18.12 0.11
CA LYS A 450 -42.56 -18.58 -0.90
C LYS A 450 -41.15 -18.11 -0.58
N TYR A 451 -40.99 -16.86 -0.16
CA TYR A 451 -39.70 -16.34 0.31
C TYR A 451 -39.15 -17.16 1.47
N LYS A 452 -39.96 -17.43 2.51
CA LYS A 452 -39.58 -18.32 3.63
C LYS A 452 -39.12 -19.70 3.15
N GLN A 453 -39.88 -20.33 2.25
CA GLN A 453 -39.54 -21.64 1.71
C GLN A 453 -38.23 -21.64 0.92
N LEU A 454 -38.04 -20.64 0.05
CA LEU A 454 -36.84 -20.54 -0.79
C LEU A 454 -35.60 -20.15 0.00
N ARG A 455 -35.74 -19.37 1.07
CA ARG A 455 -34.60 -18.88 1.86
C ARG A 455 -34.01 -19.96 2.77
N GLY A 456 -34.82 -20.90 3.25
CA GLY A 456 -34.38 -22.01 4.10
C GLY A 456 -34.14 -21.62 5.56
N GLU A 457 -33.74 -22.59 6.37
CA GLU A 457 -33.56 -22.42 7.83
C GLU A 457 -32.36 -21.52 8.18
N ASP A 458 -31.34 -21.46 7.31
CA ASP A 458 -30.18 -20.58 7.50
C ASP A 458 -30.56 -19.10 7.59
N GLY A 459 -31.68 -18.71 6.96
CA GLY A 459 -32.22 -17.35 7.00
C GLY A 459 -33.27 -17.11 8.08
N TYR A 460 -33.38 -17.96 9.12
CA TYR A 460 -34.49 -17.92 10.08
C TYR A 460 -34.71 -16.52 10.69
N HIS A 461 -33.64 -15.86 11.15
CA HIS A 461 -33.69 -14.48 11.66
C HIS A 461 -34.26 -13.51 10.62
N GLU A 462 -33.66 -13.48 9.42
CA GLU A 462 -34.06 -12.62 8.30
C GLU A 462 -35.53 -12.81 7.93
N ILE A 463 -35.96 -14.08 7.80
CA ILE A 463 -37.32 -14.45 7.42
C ILE A 463 -38.33 -13.96 8.45
N HIS A 464 -38.14 -14.34 9.72
CA HIS A 464 -39.07 -14.00 10.79
C HIS A 464 -39.08 -12.48 11.05
N TYR A 465 -37.94 -11.82 10.98
CA TYR A 465 -37.87 -10.36 11.07
C TYR A 465 -38.69 -9.68 9.95
N ASN A 466 -38.46 -10.08 8.69
CA ASN A 466 -39.12 -9.49 7.53
C ASN A 466 -40.63 -9.77 7.49
N ILE A 467 -41.08 -10.98 7.83
CA ILE A 467 -42.52 -11.30 7.95
C ILE A 467 -43.15 -10.52 9.12
N GLY A 468 -42.45 -10.42 10.26
CA GLY A 468 -42.88 -9.59 11.39
C GLY A 468 -43.07 -8.12 10.99
N ARG A 469 -42.09 -7.54 10.28
CA ARG A 469 -42.18 -6.18 9.71
C ARG A 469 -43.36 -6.01 8.75
N ALA A 470 -43.64 -7.00 7.91
CA ALA A 470 -44.80 -6.97 7.01
C ALA A 470 -46.13 -6.92 7.79
N PHE A 471 -46.29 -7.78 8.80
CA PHE A 471 -47.49 -7.75 9.66
C PHE A 471 -47.62 -6.46 10.46
N HIS A 472 -46.49 -5.95 10.96
CA HIS A 472 -46.46 -4.68 11.69
C HIS A 472 -46.93 -3.53 10.79
N GLN A 473 -46.44 -3.46 9.54
CA GLN A 473 -46.89 -2.46 8.56
C GLN A 473 -48.40 -2.56 8.24
N LEU A 474 -48.95 -3.78 8.24
CA LEU A 474 -50.38 -4.02 8.01
C LEU A 474 -51.25 -3.79 9.26
N GLY A 475 -50.66 -3.47 10.42
CA GLY A 475 -51.37 -3.30 11.70
C GLY A 475 -51.79 -4.61 12.38
N LEU A 476 -51.30 -5.76 11.88
CA LEU A 476 -51.58 -7.09 12.45
C LEU A 476 -50.60 -7.39 13.59
N LEU A 477 -50.69 -6.58 14.67
CA LEU A 477 -49.70 -6.54 15.74
C LEU A 477 -49.46 -7.89 16.44
N PRO A 478 -50.47 -8.72 16.76
CA PRO A 478 -50.22 -10.02 17.40
C PRO A 478 -49.35 -10.95 16.56
N ALA A 479 -49.56 -10.97 15.23
CA ALA A 479 -48.75 -11.76 14.31
C ALA A 479 -47.33 -11.19 14.20
N ALA A 480 -47.18 -9.86 14.18
CA ALA A 480 -45.87 -9.22 14.21
C ALA A 480 -45.08 -9.58 15.48
N ILE A 481 -45.72 -9.52 16.65
CA ILE A 481 -45.12 -9.88 17.94
C ILE A 481 -44.64 -11.33 17.92
N TYR A 482 -45.45 -12.26 17.42
CA TYR A 482 -45.08 -13.67 17.29
C TYR A 482 -43.76 -13.81 16.51
N HIS A 483 -43.70 -13.25 15.30
CA HIS A 483 -42.49 -13.40 14.48
C HIS A 483 -41.26 -12.70 15.05
N TYR A 484 -41.39 -11.53 15.69
CA TYR A 484 -40.24 -10.93 16.37
C TYR A 484 -39.75 -11.77 17.55
N LYS A 485 -40.65 -12.42 18.31
CA LYS A 485 -40.26 -13.33 19.38
C LYS A 485 -39.55 -14.58 18.86
N GLU A 486 -39.95 -15.10 17.70
CA GLU A 486 -39.22 -16.20 17.04
C GLU A 486 -37.76 -15.80 16.77
N VAL A 487 -37.48 -14.58 16.30
CA VAL A 487 -36.09 -14.08 16.13
C VAL A 487 -35.35 -14.05 17.46
N LEU A 488 -35.98 -13.57 18.53
CA LEU A 488 -35.34 -13.49 19.85
C LEU A 488 -35.03 -14.86 20.48
N ASN A 489 -35.86 -15.85 20.19
CA ASN A 489 -35.79 -17.18 20.78
C ASN A 489 -34.97 -18.18 19.97
N PHE A 490 -34.49 -17.80 18.78
CA PHE A 490 -33.71 -18.66 17.92
C PHE A 490 -32.22 -18.30 17.95
N THR A 491 -31.38 -19.30 17.77
CA THR A 491 -29.94 -19.20 17.55
C THR A 491 -29.54 -20.33 16.63
N SER A 492 -28.74 -20.03 15.61
CA SER A 492 -28.09 -21.03 14.77
C SER A 492 -26.57 -20.87 14.82
N PRO A 493 -25.81 -21.94 14.50
CA PRO A 493 -24.36 -21.86 14.38
C PRO A 493 -23.90 -20.74 13.44
N LEU A 494 -24.67 -20.47 12.37
CA LEU A 494 -24.37 -19.42 11.40
C LEU A 494 -24.53 -18.01 12.01
N THR A 495 -25.56 -17.79 12.83
CA THR A 495 -25.77 -16.52 13.53
C THR A 495 -24.72 -16.27 14.62
N GLU A 496 -24.22 -17.34 15.25
CA GLU A 496 -23.13 -17.24 16.23
C GLU A 496 -21.77 -16.98 15.55
N GLN A 497 -21.56 -17.53 14.35
CA GLN A 497 -20.35 -17.31 13.57
C GLN A 497 -20.27 -15.88 12.99
N TYR A 498 -21.41 -15.32 12.55
CA TYR A 498 -21.47 -14.01 11.91
C TYR A 498 -22.51 -13.08 12.56
N PRO A 499 -22.35 -12.73 13.85
CA PRO A 499 -23.35 -11.99 14.61
C PRO A 499 -23.58 -10.58 14.03
N HIS A 500 -22.53 -9.89 13.58
CA HIS A 500 -22.62 -8.55 13.02
C HIS A 500 -23.38 -8.47 11.68
N ILE A 501 -23.65 -9.60 11.03
CA ILE A 501 -24.28 -9.66 9.71
C ILE A 501 -25.68 -10.29 9.80
N LEU A 502 -25.83 -11.34 10.61
CA LEU A 502 -27.02 -12.20 10.60
C LEU A 502 -27.87 -12.10 11.88
N ASP A 503 -27.32 -11.57 12.97
CA ASP A 503 -28.11 -11.40 14.20
C ASP A 503 -29.02 -10.16 14.08
N LEU A 504 -30.34 -10.39 14.12
CA LEU A 504 -31.36 -9.35 14.03
C LEU A 504 -32.13 -9.18 15.35
N LYS A 505 -31.61 -9.71 16.46
CA LYS A 505 -32.28 -9.66 17.77
C LYS A 505 -32.46 -8.23 18.26
N LYS A 506 -31.50 -7.35 18.03
CA LYS A 506 -31.56 -5.94 18.44
C LYS A 506 -32.69 -5.21 17.70
N GLU A 507 -32.78 -5.41 16.39
CA GLU A 507 -33.79 -4.84 15.50
C GLU A 507 -35.18 -5.39 15.81
N ALA A 508 -35.30 -6.71 16.07
CA ALA A 508 -36.55 -7.33 16.47
C ALA A 508 -37.03 -6.81 17.84
N ALA A 509 -36.12 -6.71 18.83
CA ALA A 509 -36.42 -6.15 20.14
C ALA A 509 -36.86 -4.69 20.06
N PHE A 510 -36.21 -3.88 19.22
CA PHE A 510 -36.60 -2.49 18.99
C PHE A 510 -38.01 -2.37 18.41
N ASN A 511 -38.36 -3.21 17.44
CA ASN A 511 -39.73 -3.22 16.90
C ASN A 511 -40.77 -3.68 17.93
N LEU A 512 -40.44 -4.65 18.80
CA LEU A 512 -41.31 -5.06 19.91
C LEU A 512 -41.50 -3.92 20.91
N TYR A 513 -40.43 -3.20 21.25
CA TYR A 513 -40.50 -2.01 22.08
C TYR A 513 -41.49 -0.98 21.52
N LEU A 514 -41.41 -0.66 20.23
CA LEU A 514 -42.35 0.28 19.59
C LEU A 514 -43.81 -0.17 19.71
N ILE A 515 -44.08 -1.46 19.50
CA ILE A 515 -45.43 -2.02 19.63
C ILE A 515 -45.93 -1.90 21.08
N TYR A 516 -45.14 -2.33 22.06
CA TYR A 516 -45.56 -2.27 23.47
C TYR A 516 -45.68 -0.83 23.99
N MET A 517 -44.83 0.09 23.53
CA MET A 517 -44.98 1.52 23.84
C MET A 517 -46.30 2.08 23.30
N SER A 518 -46.65 1.75 22.05
CA SER A 518 -47.91 2.23 21.44
C SER A 518 -49.17 1.70 22.14
N THR A 519 -49.06 0.56 22.85
CA THR A 519 -50.15 -0.04 23.62
C THR A 519 -50.16 0.39 25.09
N GLY A 520 -49.20 1.20 25.54
CA GLY A 520 -49.09 1.69 26.92
C GLY A 520 -48.38 0.73 27.89
N ALA A 521 -47.89 -0.42 27.42
CA ALA A 521 -47.22 -1.43 28.23
C ALA A 521 -45.73 -1.07 28.47
N GLN A 522 -45.47 0.06 29.12
CA GLN A 522 -44.13 0.65 29.27
C GLN A 522 -43.13 -0.28 29.95
N ASN A 523 -43.55 -0.98 31.01
CA ASN A 523 -42.68 -1.91 31.75
C ASN A 523 -42.18 -3.07 30.86
N VAL A 524 -43.08 -3.62 30.04
CA VAL A 524 -42.75 -4.70 29.09
C VAL A 524 -41.85 -4.16 27.99
N ALA A 525 -42.17 -2.98 27.45
CA ALA A 525 -41.34 -2.34 26.43
C ALA A 525 -39.90 -2.12 26.93
N ARG A 526 -39.75 -1.58 28.14
CA ARG A 526 -38.44 -1.34 28.79
C ARG A 526 -37.63 -2.62 28.95
N SER A 527 -38.27 -3.73 29.35
CA SER A 527 -37.59 -5.02 29.51
C SER A 527 -36.90 -5.53 28.23
N TYR A 528 -37.43 -5.22 27.04
CA TYR A 528 -36.81 -5.58 25.76
C TYR A 528 -35.58 -4.72 25.45
N VAL A 529 -35.63 -3.43 25.79
CA VAL A 529 -34.49 -2.51 25.61
C VAL A 529 -33.34 -2.93 26.52
N ASP A 530 -33.63 -3.13 27.80
CA ASP A 530 -32.63 -3.48 28.81
C ASP A 530 -31.97 -4.84 28.52
N LYS A 531 -32.72 -5.80 27.97
CA LYS A 531 -32.22 -7.16 27.72
C LYS A 531 -31.43 -7.30 26.42
N TYR A 532 -31.78 -6.57 25.37
CA TYR A 532 -31.27 -6.83 24.01
C TYR A 532 -30.56 -5.65 23.36
N ILE A 533 -30.84 -4.41 23.77
CA ILE A 533 -30.38 -3.20 23.05
C ILE A 533 -29.28 -2.48 23.80
N VAL A 534 -29.42 -2.31 25.11
CA VAL A 534 -28.39 -1.66 25.95
C VAL A 534 -27.17 -2.58 25.98
N VAL A 535 -26.01 -2.03 25.56
CA VAL A 535 -24.70 -2.68 25.61
C VAL A 535 -23.98 -2.24 26.87
#